data_AF-A0A6A3SZV8-F1
#
_entry.id   AF-A0A6A3SZV8-F1
#
_cell.length_a   1.000
_cell.length_b   1.000
_cell.length_c   1.000
_cell.angle_alpha   90.00
_cell.angle_beta   90.00
_cell.angle_gamma   90.00
#
_symmetry.space_group_name_H-M   'P 1'
#
loop_
_entity.id
_entity.type
_entity.pdbx_description
1 polymer ?
#
loop_
_entity_poly.entity_id
_entity_poly.type
_entity_poly.pdbx_seq_one_letter_code
_entity_poly.pdbx_strand_id
1 'polypeptide(L)'
;MQNELDQGYCYLEEGTLHRVIGWAHPALLQLLLYLRTTLFVDGTFRCVPVPYHQCVVVMCLDNAANCYVPVFYSLAKGLAHATYWDILHILIVATDHQLDPESVTCDYEAALIAVIRDQLPNTTINGCLFHWK
;
A
#
# COMPACT_ATOMS: atom_id res chain seq x y z
N MET A 1 22.04 -12.47 -1.86
CA MET A 1 22.10 -11.79 -0.55
C MET A 1 20.71 -11.18 -0.37
N GLN A 2 19.95 -11.65 0.61
CA GLN A 2 18.54 -11.31 0.79
C GLN A 2 18.38 -9.80 1.05
N ASN A 3 17.96 -9.08 0.02
CA ASN A 3 17.73 -7.63 0.05
C ASN A 3 16.25 -7.35 -0.22
N GLU A 4 15.34 -8.17 0.29
CA GLU A 4 13.90 -7.94 0.19
C GLU A 4 13.33 -8.01 1.60
N LEU A 5 12.55 -6.99 1.97
CA LEU A 5 11.75 -7.00 3.19
C LEU A 5 10.49 -7.79 2.87
N ASP A 6 10.33 -8.97 3.48
CA ASP A 6 9.15 -9.82 3.31
C ASP A 6 8.40 -9.93 4.63
N GLN A 7 7.17 -9.42 4.70
CA GLN A 7 6.30 -9.57 5.87
C GLN A 7 4.93 -10.14 5.49
N GLY A 8 4.43 -11.07 6.30
CA GLY A 8 3.16 -11.75 6.07
C GLY A 8 2.24 -11.69 7.28
N TYR A 9 0.98 -11.37 7.03
CA TYR A 9 -0.10 -11.35 8.03
C TYR A 9 -1.21 -12.31 7.60
N CYS A 10 -1.90 -12.89 8.58
CA CYS A 10 -3.04 -13.78 8.38
C CYS A 10 -4.10 -13.48 9.43
N TYR A 11 -5.36 -13.37 8.99
CA TYR A 11 -6.50 -13.17 9.87
C TYR A 11 -7.71 -13.98 9.41
N LEU A 12 -8.64 -14.22 10.34
CA LEU A 12 -9.90 -14.93 10.08
C LEU A 12 -11.04 -13.93 10.10
N GLU A 13 -11.87 -13.94 9.05
CA GLU A 13 -13.07 -13.12 8.94
C GLU A 13 -14.20 -14.02 8.43
N GLU A 14 -15.29 -14.11 9.21
CA GLU A 14 -16.47 -14.95 8.90
C GLU A 14 -16.14 -16.41 8.51
N GLY A 15 -15.10 -16.99 9.13
CA GLY A 15 -14.65 -18.36 8.85
C GLY A 15 -13.76 -18.51 7.61
N THR A 16 -13.44 -17.42 6.92
CA THR A 16 -12.51 -17.39 5.79
C THR A 16 -11.13 -16.93 6.24
N LEU A 17 -10.07 -17.63 5.80
CA LEU A 17 -8.68 -17.25 6.07
C LEU A 17 -8.17 -16.25 5.02
N HIS A 18 -7.95 -15.02 5.46
CA HIS A 18 -7.32 -13.96 4.71
C HIS A 18 -5.80 -13.99 4.93
N ARG A 19 -5.06 -13.72 3.84
CA ARG A 19 -3.60 -13.65 3.87
C ARG A 19 -3.15 -12.41 3.11
N VAL A 20 -2.27 -11.65 3.73
CA VAL A 20 -1.55 -10.54 3.13
C VAL A 20 -0.07 -10.87 3.16
N ILE A 21 0.62 -10.69 2.04
CA ILE A 21 2.08 -10.71 1.98
C ILE A 21 2.50 -9.39 1.37
N GLY A 22 3.33 -8.64 2.07
CA GLY A 22 3.93 -7.40 1.60
C GLY A 22 5.43 -7.58 1.39
N TRP A 23 5.95 -6.99 0.32
CA TRP A 23 7.38 -6.94 0.08
C TRP A 23 7.87 -5.67 -0.60
N ALA A 24 9.14 -5.36 -0.38
CA ALA A 24 9.79 -4.21 -0.99
C ALA A 24 11.31 -4.37 -1.06
N HIS A 25 11.90 -3.67 -2.04
CA HIS A 25 13.33 -3.49 -2.12
C HIS A 25 13.78 -2.39 -1.14
N PRO A 26 14.72 -2.63 -0.19
CA PRO A 26 15.12 -1.68 0.85
C PRO A 26 15.57 -0.33 0.32
N ALA A 27 16.24 -0.29 -0.83
CA ALA A 27 16.67 0.97 -1.44
C ALA A 27 15.49 1.83 -1.93
N LEU A 28 14.38 1.21 -2.34
CA LEU A 28 13.18 1.92 -2.79
C LEU A 28 12.35 2.40 -1.59
N LEU A 29 12.33 1.62 -0.49
CA LEU A 29 11.71 2.08 0.75
C LEU A 29 12.34 3.35 1.31
N GLN A 30 13.62 3.64 1.00
CA GLN A 30 14.25 4.90 1.42
C GLN A 30 13.54 6.13 0.86
N LEU A 31 12.83 6.01 -0.28
CA LEU A 31 12.02 7.12 -0.82
C LEU A 31 10.88 7.50 0.12
N LEU A 32 10.38 6.56 0.93
CA LEU A 32 9.30 6.79 1.89
C LEU A 32 9.76 7.46 3.19
N LEU A 33 11.07 7.59 3.40
CA LEU A 33 11.64 8.25 4.58
C LEU A 33 11.83 9.76 4.38
N TYR A 34 11.59 10.28 3.17
CA TYR A 34 11.51 11.71 2.96
C TYR A 34 10.24 12.27 3.60
N LEU A 35 10.31 13.50 4.11
CA LEU A 35 9.14 14.18 4.64
C LEU A 35 8.20 14.57 3.50
N ARG A 36 6.90 14.58 3.81
CA ARG A 36 5.84 15.07 2.91
C ARG A 36 5.86 14.42 1.53
N THR A 37 5.98 13.09 1.48
CA THR A 37 5.92 12.33 0.22
C THR A 37 4.55 12.43 -0.46
N THR A 38 4.53 12.25 -1.79
CA THR A 38 3.30 12.04 -2.57
C THR A 38 3.22 10.58 -2.98
N LEU A 39 2.19 9.89 -2.52
CA LEU A 39 1.99 8.48 -2.75
C LEU A 39 0.86 8.24 -3.75
N PHE A 40 0.94 7.11 -4.44
CA PHE A 40 -0.14 6.54 -5.23
C PHE A 40 -0.35 5.09 -4.81
N VAL A 41 -1.60 4.69 -4.59
CA VAL A 41 -1.96 3.32 -4.22
C VAL A 41 -2.90 2.74 -5.28
N ASP A 42 -2.48 1.65 -5.90
CA ASP A 42 -3.22 0.97 -6.98
C ASP A 42 -3.54 -0.47 -6.62
N GLY A 43 -4.77 -0.91 -6.87
CA GLY A 43 -5.20 -2.30 -6.71
C GLY A 43 -5.35 -2.98 -8.07
N THR A 44 -4.51 -3.97 -8.37
CA THR A 44 -4.55 -4.72 -9.64
C THR A 44 -5.03 -6.15 -9.43
N PHE A 45 -6.10 -6.56 -10.14
CA PHE A 45 -6.80 -7.83 -9.89
C PHE A 45 -6.35 -9.00 -10.78
N ARG A 46 -5.91 -8.71 -12.02
CA ARG A 46 -5.83 -9.71 -13.09
C ARG A 46 -4.47 -10.41 -13.22
N CYS A 47 -3.51 -10.07 -12.37
CA CYS A 47 -2.10 -10.47 -12.49
C CYS A 47 -1.55 -11.17 -11.25
N VAL A 48 -2.40 -11.82 -10.45
CA VAL A 48 -1.99 -12.48 -9.19
C VAL A 48 -2.13 -14.00 -9.22
N PRO A 49 -1.19 -14.73 -8.59
CA PRO A 49 -1.31 -16.17 -8.45
C PRO A 49 -2.40 -16.54 -7.45
N VAL A 50 -3.09 -17.66 -7.69
CA VAL A 50 -3.96 -18.29 -6.70
C VAL A 50 -3.12 -18.61 -5.45
N PRO A 51 -3.60 -18.30 -4.23
CA PRO A 51 -4.97 -17.99 -3.86
C PRO A 51 -5.31 -16.50 -3.68
N TYR A 52 -4.50 -15.58 -4.22
CA TYR A 52 -4.72 -14.13 -4.07
C TYR A 52 -5.69 -13.60 -5.13
N HIS A 53 -6.37 -12.50 -4.80
CA HIS A 53 -7.35 -11.85 -5.67
C HIS A 53 -6.91 -10.46 -6.13
N GLN A 54 -5.96 -9.83 -5.44
CA GLN A 54 -5.41 -8.55 -5.83
C GLN A 54 -3.93 -8.40 -5.46
N CYS A 55 -3.23 -7.58 -6.24
CA CYS A 55 -1.92 -7.02 -5.91
C CYS A 55 -2.09 -5.53 -5.69
N VAL A 56 -1.82 -5.05 -4.46
CA VAL A 56 -1.81 -3.63 -4.14
C VAL A 56 -0.38 -3.12 -4.24
N VAL A 57 -0.18 -2.07 -5.04
CA VAL A 57 1.12 -1.42 -5.25
C VAL A 57 1.08 -0.03 -4.65
N VAL A 58 2.04 0.27 -3.79
CA VAL A 58 2.30 1.64 -3.33
C VAL A 58 3.47 2.19 -4.12
N MET A 59 3.24 3.33 -4.75
CA MET A 59 4.22 4.08 -5.51
C MET A 59 4.49 5.42 -4.83
N CYS A 60 5.73 5.86 -4.84
CA CYS A 60 6.14 7.18 -4.36
C CYS A 60 6.58 8.04 -5.54
N LEU A 61 6.19 9.31 -5.56
CA LEU A 61 6.76 10.28 -6.49
C LEU A 61 8.22 10.53 -6.10
N ASP A 62 9.16 10.14 -6.96
CA ASP A 62 10.55 10.56 -6.87
C ASP A 62 10.71 11.90 -7.58
N ASN A 63 10.90 12.97 -6.81
CA ASN A 63 11.06 14.32 -7.33
C ASN A 63 12.34 14.49 -8.18
N ALA A 64 13.38 13.69 -7.91
CA ALA A 64 14.63 13.77 -8.67
C ALA A 64 14.48 13.15 -10.06
N ALA A 65 13.82 11.99 -10.15
CA ALA A 65 13.53 11.32 -11.42
C ALA A 65 12.26 11.84 -12.12
N ASN A 66 11.44 12.62 -11.41
CA ASN A 66 10.14 13.12 -11.85
C ASN A 66 9.21 11.99 -12.35
N CYS A 67 9.15 10.89 -11.59
CA CYS A 67 8.29 9.75 -11.91
C CYS A 67 7.80 9.05 -10.65
N TYR A 68 6.70 8.29 -10.79
CA TYR A 68 6.24 7.40 -9.73
C TYR A 68 7.06 6.12 -9.75
N VAL A 69 7.69 5.81 -8.63
CA VAL A 69 8.49 4.61 -8.41
C VAL A 69 7.68 3.66 -7.53
N PRO A 70 7.38 2.43 -7.97
CA PRO A 70 6.84 1.40 -7.09
C PRO A 70 7.81 1.10 -5.95
N VAL A 71 7.38 1.30 -4.72
CA VAL A 71 8.22 1.15 -3.53
C VAL A 71 7.82 -0.04 -2.68
N PHE A 72 6.56 -0.48 -2.76
CA PHE A 72 6.04 -1.59 -2.00
C PHE A 72 4.94 -2.31 -2.77
N TYR A 73 4.93 -3.62 -2.66
CA TYR A 73 3.97 -4.52 -3.29
C TYR A 73 3.31 -5.38 -2.22
N SER A 74 2.06 -5.74 -2.43
CA SER A 74 1.40 -6.72 -1.57
C SER A 74 0.40 -7.58 -2.32
N LEU A 75 0.30 -8.85 -1.93
CA LEU A 75 -0.74 -9.76 -2.40
C LEU A 75 -1.77 -9.95 -1.31
N ALA A 76 -3.04 -9.83 -1.68
CA ALA A 76 -4.15 -10.00 -0.75
C ALA A 76 -5.33 -10.77 -1.36
N LYS A 77 -6.13 -11.40 -0.48
CA LYS A 77 -7.32 -12.18 -0.86
C LYS A 77 -8.62 -11.38 -0.88
N GLY A 78 -8.71 -10.29 -0.13
CA GLY A 78 -9.94 -9.53 0.05
C GLY A 78 -9.75 -8.06 -0.30
N LEU A 79 -10.87 -7.33 -0.37
CA LEU A 79 -10.95 -5.88 -0.51
C LEU A 79 -11.54 -5.23 0.75
N ALA A 80 -11.45 -5.96 1.88
CA ALA A 80 -12.02 -5.53 3.15
C ALA A 80 -11.13 -4.48 3.82
N HIS A 81 -11.70 -3.69 4.72
CA HIS A 81 -10.96 -2.71 5.53
C HIS A 81 -9.78 -3.37 6.27
N ALA A 82 -9.99 -4.52 6.90
CA ALA A 82 -8.92 -5.28 7.57
C ALA A 82 -7.77 -5.66 6.64
N THR A 83 -8.05 -5.96 5.36
CA THR A 83 -7.01 -6.26 4.37
C THR A 83 -6.14 -5.04 4.11
N TYR A 84 -6.74 -3.88 3.81
CA TYR A 84 -5.95 -2.66 3.59
C TYR A 84 -5.25 -2.19 4.84
N TRP A 85 -5.87 -2.40 6.00
CA TRP A 85 -5.27 -2.09 7.29
C TRP A 85 -3.95 -2.80 7.44
N ASP A 86 -3.92 -4.12 7.22
CA ASP A 86 -2.71 -4.92 7.30
C ASP A 86 -1.67 -4.49 6.27
N ILE A 87 -2.08 -4.23 5.02
CA ILE A 87 -1.19 -3.76 3.95
C ILE A 87 -0.48 -2.45 4.35
N LEU A 88 -1.24 -1.46 4.79
CA LEU A 88 -0.69 -0.15 5.17
C LEU A 88 0.13 -0.25 6.47
N HIS A 89 -0.30 -1.08 7.41
CA HIS A 89 0.41 -1.31 8.66
C HIS A 89 1.79 -1.93 8.42
N ILE A 90 1.90 -2.92 7.53
CA ILE A 90 3.20 -3.49 7.10
C ILE A 90 4.12 -2.39 6.59
N LEU A 91 3.61 -1.50 5.74
CA LEU A 91 4.40 -0.42 5.17
C LEU A 91 4.89 0.56 6.23
N ILE A 92 4.02 0.96 7.17
CA ILE A 92 4.37 1.86 8.28
C ILE A 92 5.44 1.24 9.18
N VAL A 93 5.32 -0.05 9.50
CA VAL A 93 6.33 -0.75 10.30
C VAL A 93 7.64 -0.88 9.53
N ALA A 94 7.58 -1.15 8.21
CA ALA A 94 8.76 -1.26 7.36
C ALA A 94 9.53 0.07 7.21
N THR A 95 8.88 1.21 7.44
CA THR A 95 9.51 2.54 7.47
C THR A 95 9.86 3.01 8.89
N ASP A 96 9.85 2.10 9.88
CA ASP A 96 10.10 2.44 11.30
C ASP A 96 9.19 3.56 11.80
N HIS A 97 7.93 3.55 11.35
CA HIS A 97 6.93 4.57 11.65
C HIS A 97 7.28 6.00 11.18
N GLN A 98 8.25 6.15 10.27
CA GLN A 98 8.68 7.45 9.74
C GLN A 98 7.90 7.88 8.47
N LEU A 99 6.91 7.09 8.05
CA LEU A 99 6.09 7.42 6.89
C LEU A 99 5.33 8.74 7.11
N ASP A 100 5.67 9.77 6.35
CA ASP A 100 5.04 11.10 6.41
C ASP A 100 4.56 11.53 5.01
N PRO A 101 3.38 11.04 4.54
CA PRO A 101 2.84 11.42 3.26
C PRO A 101 2.04 12.71 3.37
N GLU A 102 2.37 13.70 2.53
CA GLU A 102 1.54 14.89 2.34
C GLU A 102 0.24 14.53 1.63
N SER A 103 0.31 13.66 0.63
CA SER A 103 -0.86 13.20 -0.08
C SER A 103 -0.77 11.74 -0.50
N VAL A 104 -1.93 11.09 -0.57
CA VAL A 104 -2.12 9.76 -1.15
C VAL A 104 -3.19 9.89 -2.23
N THR A 105 -2.83 9.52 -3.44
CA THR A 105 -3.79 9.33 -4.53
C THR A 105 -4.19 7.86 -4.59
N CYS A 106 -5.48 7.58 -4.56
CA CYS A 106 -5.97 6.21 -4.66
C CYS A 106 -7.31 6.13 -5.37
N ASP A 107 -7.74 4.91 -5.64
CA ASP A 107 -9.06 4.64 -6.17
C ASP A 107 -10.16 4.98 -5.16
N TYR A 108 -11.39 5.16 -5.65
CA TYR A 108 -12.56 5.52 -4.82
C TYR A 108 -13.09 4.37 -3.96
N GLU A 109 -12.22 3.43 -3.60
CA GLU A 109 -12.59 2.31 -2.76
C GLU A 109 -12.74 2.76 -1.30
N ALA A 110 -13.96 2.65 -0.77
CA ALA A 110 -14.29 3.15 0.55
C ALA A 110 -13.44 2.53 1.67
N ALA A 111 -13.08 1.24 1.55
CA ALA A 111 -12.25 0.54 2.52
C ALA A 111 -10.83 1.11 2.57
N LEU A 112 -10.20 1.32 1.42
CA LEU A 112 -8.86 1.91 1.32
C LEU A 112 -8.84 3.35 1.85
N ILE A 113 -9.82 4.18 1.45
CA ILE A 113 -9.96 5.56 1.93
C ILE A 113 -10.09 5.59 3.46
N ALA A 114 -10.92 4.71 4.03
CA ALA A 114 -11.10 4.63 5.48
C ALA A 114 -9.79 4.28 6.20
N VAL A 115 -9.07 3.27 5.71
CA VAL A 115 -7.77 2.88 6.29
C VAL A 115 -6.73 4.00 6.22
N ILE A 116 -6.65 4.73 5.10
CA ILE A 116 -5.74 5.87 4.98
C ILE A 116 -6.08 6.94 6.02
N ARG A 117 -7.37 7.24 6.23
CA ARG A 117 -7.79 8.20 7.28
C ARG A 117 -7.43 7.72 8.68
N ASP A 118 -7.56 6.43 8.95
CA ASP A 118 -7.34 5.89 10.27
C ASP A 118 -5.83 5.84 10.63
N GLN A 119 -4.98 5.41 9.69
CA GLN A 119 -3.54 5.22 9.95
C GLN A 119 -2.68 6.43 9.58
N LEU A 120 -3.13 7.28 8.65
CA LEU A 120 -2.41 8.46 8.14
C LEU A 120 -3.31 9.71 8.21
N PRO A 121 -3.74 10.15 9.42
CA PRO A 121 -4.78 11.16 9.58
C PRO A 121 -4.41 12.56 9.06
N ASN A 122 -3.12 12.85 8.88
CA ASN A 122 -2.63 14.14 8.40
C ASN A 122 -2.48 14.21 6.86
N THR A 123 -2.76 13.12 6.16
CA THR A 123 -2.54 13.00 4.72
C THR A 123 -3.75 13.45 3.92
N THR A 124 -3.52 14.23 2.87
CA THR A 124 -4.59 14.59 1.92
C THR A 124 -4.89 13.42 1.00
N ILE A 125 -6.16 12.99 0.95
CA ILE A 125 -6.59 11.91 0.05
C ILE A 125 -7.09 12.52 -1.26
N ASN A 126 -6.40 12.21 -2.35
CA ASN A 126 -6.76 12.59 -3.70
C ASN A 126 -7.42 11.41 -4.40
N GLY A 127 -8.48 11.67 -5.16
CA GLY A 127 -9.07 10.64 -6.00
C GLY A 127 -8.28 10.45 -7.30
N CYS A 128 -8.10 9.20 -7.70
CA CYS A 128 -7.48 8.87 -8.98
C CYS A 128 -8.41 9.23 -10.15
N LEU A 129 -7.99 10.20 -10.97
CA LEU A 129 -8.70 10.65 -12.18
C LEU A 129 -8.92 9.53 -13.21
N PHE A 130 -8.04 8.53 -13.25
CA PHE A 130 -8.18 7.37 -14.16
C PHE A 130 -9.38 6.48 -13.83
N HIS A 131 -9.93 6.60 -12.62
CA HIS A 131 -11.07 5.83 -12.13
C HIS A 131 -12.33 6.67 -11.92
N TRP A 132 -12.31 7.95 -12.34
CA TRP A 132 -13.51 8.78 -12.41
C TRP A 132 -14.37 8.32 -13.59
N LYS A 133 -15.46 7.59 -13.32
CA LYS A 133 -16.54 7.32 -14.26
C LYS A 133 -17.78 8.13 -13.92
#